data_AF-A0A316LUT9-F1
#
_entry.id   AF-A0A316LUT9-F1
#
_cell.length_a   1.000
_cell.length_b   1.000
_cell.length_c   1.000
_cell.angle_alpha   90.00
_cell.angle_beta   90.00
_cell.angle_gamma   90.00
#
_symmetry.space_group_name_H-M   'P 1'
#
loop_
_entity.id
_entity.type
_entity.pdbx_description
1 polymer ?
#
loop_
_entity_poly.entity_id
_entity_poly.type
_entity_poly.pdbx_seq_one_letter_code
_entity_poly.pdbx_strand_id
1 'polypeptide(L)'
;RTAREIYPYLRGIYRAEAGMTASTITDAALTATAQTAALPTALCTQETVAALQSALLTVATCPTATNETALMDAAASGANIVIAPSASAARNAAASLGSTTTTRAPLLIGAAGSPSLAPENSLSSFSAAVNAGAGAILADVRLTADGVPVIMKDETIDRTTSGSGRVGAMTLNAIKQYKLWGENNAFSGSHPNETVPSLTELLQRFRTSQTRILLDLRSTEPELAQAVADCIEQQGMTGRVVCISTNAYTLTTLRAALPGLQCALKLGAPGVTSITNSVEDELVKQLAPALRASAQLYINYGNVTSEYIAAANARGVSLILWEYVGGSTAMAESYRSGAAGLCTSDVQTYTASGVKYIAANRTEMTIGSGQPVFIGVFAYGHDGRATEITLDSACSAVFLSGAQHCTIANGRVTPKSVGTSVVRFRYVTSMPDGSTLTLYSRPVTITVQSVTQYGVIQLKSSSEYLLDPSEEYNIVVGEKVTLSAYLSNFTNSDLIVLDSEGKPFTGSYITTGCTVNAYVDGVLADRYVIVVVGDVNGDGLLTSSDYLLLKRHIVVEEALSGAYLKAGDINLDGKVTASDYLLLKQQILDL
;
A
#
# COMPACT_ATOMS: atom_id res chain seq x y z
N ARG A 1 25.59 -19.09 6.00
CA ARG A 1 25.42 -20.54 6.23
C ARG A 1 26.40 -21.09 7.27
N THR A 2 27.71 -21.16 7.02
CA THR A 2 28.70 -21.73 7.97
C THR A 2 28.60 -21.18 9.40
N ALA A 3 28.45 -19.86 9.57
CA ALA A 3 28.27 -19.26 10.90
C ALA A 3 27.05 -19.80 11.65
N ARG A 4 25.95 -20.14 10.96
CA ARG A 4 24.75 -20.71 11.55
C ARG A 4 24.87 -22.21 11.83
N GLU A 5 25.65 -22.93 11.04
CA GLU A 5 25.99 -24.33 11.33
C GLU A 5 26.80 -24.44 12.62
N ILE A 6 27.70 -23.47 12.88
CA ILE A 6 28.46 -23.38 14.14
C ILE A 6 27.59 -22.84 15.29
N TYR A 7 26.77 -21.82 15.02
CA TYR A 7 25.94 -21.15 16.01
C TYR A 7 24.46 -21.18 15.58
N PRO A 8 23.73 -22.28 15.86
CA PRO A 8 22.36 -22.49 15.36
C PRO A 8 21.34 -21.46 15.86
N TYR A 9 21.68 -20.75 16.95
CA TYR A 9 20.86 -19.69 17.52
C TYR A 9 21.03 -18.32 16.84
N LEU A 10 21.97 -18.18 15.90
CA LEU A 10 22.06 -16.95 15.11
C LEU A 10 20.87 -16.88 14.15
N ARG A 11 20.15 -15.76 14.15
CA ARG A 11 19.03 -15.52 13.22
C ARG A 11 19.49 -15.31 11.78
N GLY A 12 20.73 -14.86 11.60
CA GLY A 12 21.37 -14.60 10.31
C GLY A 12 20.87 -13.31 9.66
N ILE A 13 21.81 -12.45 9.27
CA ILE A 13 21.55 -11.22 8.51
C ILE A 13 22.28 -11.36 7.18
N TYR A 14 21.55 -11.26 6.08
CA TYR A 14 22.11 -11.14 4.75
C TYR A 14 22.19 -9.67 4.37
N ARG A 15 23.39 -9.19 4.02
CA ARG A 15 23.58 -7.81 3.55
C ARG A 15 23.46 -7.78 2.04
N ALA A 16 22.47 -7.07 1.51
CA ALA A 16 22.28 -6.92 0.08
C ALA A 16 23.34 -5.97 -0.52
N GLU A 17 23.72 -6.26 -1.76
CA GLU A 17 24.64 -5.45 -2.56
C GLU A 17 23.88 -4.59 -3.56
N ALA A 18 24.49 -3.50 -4.02
CA ALA A 18 23.88 -2.62 -5.02
C ALA A 18 23.58 -3.39 -6.33
N GLY A 19 22.47 -3.05 -6.99
CA GLY A 19 22.06 -3.69 -8.26
C GLY A 19 21.32 -5.03 -8.10
N MET A 20 21.19 -5.57 -6.89
CA MET A 20 20.35 -6.75 -6.65
C MET A 20 18.86 -6.42 -6.75
N THR A 21 18.07 -7.36 -7.28
CA THR A 21 16.59 -7.31 -7.27
C THR A 21 16.02 -7.99 -6.02
N ALA A 22 14.78 -7.69 -5.64
CA ALA A 22 14.11 -8.33 -4.50
C ALA A 22 14.12 -9.87 -4.57
N SER A 23 13.99 -10.46 -5.78
CA SER A 23 14.09 -11.91 -5.98
C SER A 23 15.48 -12.42 -5.63
N THR A 24 16.52 -11.82 -6.23
CA THR A 24 17.91 -12.26 -5.98
C THR A 24 18.34 -12.08 -4.52
N ILE A 25 17.83 -11.06 -3.83
CA ILE A 25 18.05 -10.85 -2.40
C ILE A 25 17.37 -11.95 -1.60
N THR A 26 16.13 -12.29 -1.95
CA THR A 26 15.36 -13.35 -1.28
C THR A 26 16.10 -14.69 -1.40
N ASP A 27 16.48 -15.08 -2.61
CA ASP A 27 17.14 -16.36 -2.87
C ASP A 27 18.48 -16.45 -2.14
N ALA A 28 19.29 -15.39 -2.19
CA ALA A 28 20.58 -15.33 -1.50
C ALA A 28 20.42 -15.38 0.03
N ALA A 29 19.47 -14.62 0.59
CA ALA A 29 19.19 -14.62 2.03
C ALA A 29 18.72 -16.00 2.51
N LEU A 30 17.76 -16.63 1.83
CA LEU A 30 17.21 -17.92 2.22
C LEU A 30 18.25 -19.05 2.10
N THR A 31 19.03 -19.06 1.01
CA THR A 31 20.15 -19.99 0.80
C THR A 31 21.23 -19.81 1.87
N ALA A 32 21.50 -18.57 2.28
CA ALA A 32 22.42 -18.27 3.37
C ALA A 32 21.84 -18.61 4.75
N THR A 33 20.58 -19.07 4.82
CA THR A 33 19.79 -19.33 6.03
C THR A 33 19.56 -18.06 6.87
N ALA A 34 19.55 -16.89 6.24
CA ALA A 34 19.26 -15.62 6.92
C ALA A 34 17.75 -15.39 7.02
N GLN A 35 17.32 -14.82 8.14
CA GLN A 35 15.93 -14.39 8.36
C GLN A 35 15.76 -12.88 8.23
N THR A 36 16.86 -12.14 8.20
CA THR A 36 16.89 -10.70 7.99
C THR A 36 17.67 -10.36 6.72
N ALA A 37 17.12 -9.48 5.89
CA ALA A 37 17.82 -8.84 4.78
C ALA A 37 18.11 -7.37 5.13
N ALA A 38 19.38 -7.00 5.16
CA ALA A 38 19.84 -5.63 5.37
C ALA A 38 20.11 -4.95 4.03
N LEU A 39 19.34 -3.91 3.73
CA LEU A 39 19.38 -3.19 2.46
C LEU A 39 20.22 -1.91 2.55
N PRO A 40 21.00 -1.59 1.50
CA PRO A 40 21.51 -0.23 1.31
C PRO A 40 20.34 0.70 0.94
N THR A 41 20.50 2.00 1.22
CA THR A 41 19.47 3.03 0.97
C THR A 41 18.90 2.98 -0.45
N ALA A 42 19.75 2.76 -1.46
CA ALA A 42 19.34 2.71 -2.87
C ALA A 42 18.37 1.57 -3.22
N LEU A 43 18.32 0.50 -2.41
CA LEU A 43 17.40 -0.63 -2.61
C LEU A 43 16.19 -0.58 -1.67
N CYS A 44 16.12 0.41 -0.79
CA CYS A 44 15.10 0.51 0.25
C CYS A 44 13.82 1.20 -0.26
N THR A 45 13.25 0.70 -1.36
CA THR A 45 11.95 1.16 -1.89
C THR A 45 10.79 0.40 -1.25
N GLN A 46 9.59 0.98 -1.28
CA GLN A 46 8.38 0.33 -0.78
C GLN A 46 8.11 -1.01 -1.49
N GLU A 47 8.33 -1.10 -2.81
CA GLU A 47 8.12 -2.37 -3.53
C GLU A 47 9.14 -3.43 -3.11
N THR A 48 10.42 -3.06 -3.01
CA THR A 48 11.49 -4.00 -2.64
C THR A 48 11.27 -4.54 -1.23
N VAL A 49 10.97 -3.65 -0.28
CA VAL A 49 10.69 -4.01 1.11
C VAL A 49 9.46 -4.92 1.20
N ALA A 50 8.35 -4.57 0.54
CA ALA A 50 7.14 -5.38 0.54
C ALA A 50 7.37 -6.77 -0.09
N ALA A 51 8.16 -6.85 -1.16
CA ALA A 51 8.50 -8.12 -1.81
C ALA A 51 9.29 -9.05 -0.87
N LEU A 52 10.27 -8.53 -0.12
CA LEU A 52 11.02 -9.30 0.87
C LEU A 52 10.16 -9.72 2.07
N GLN A 53 9.30 -8.82 2.56
CA GLN A 53 8.36 -9.12 3.64
C GLN A 53 7.34 -10.19 3.24
N SER A 54 6.94 -10.24 1.97
CA SER A 54 6.09 -11.33 1.45
C SER A 54 6.79 -12.69 1.53
N ALA A 55 8.13 -12.74 1.41
CA ALA A 55 8.94 -13.93 1.64
C ALA A 55 9.20 -14.19 3.15
N LEU A 56 8.50 -13.46 4.02
CA LEU A 56 8.64 -13.48 5.47
C LEU A 56 10.05 -13.08 5.96
N LEU A 57 10.82 -12.33 5.16
CA LEU A 57 12.09 -11.77 5.62
C LEU A 57 11.85 -10.50 6.43
N THR A 58 12.57 -10.38 7.55
CA THR A 58 12.69 -9.09 8.23
C THR A 58 13.59 -8.18 7.39
N VAL A 59 13.14 -6.97 7.08
CA VAL A 59 13.92 -6.00 6.31
C VAL A 59 14.55 -4.99 7.25
N ALA A 60 15.87 -4.87 7.19
CA ALA A 60 16.64 -3.84 7.88
C ALA A 60 17.22 -2.86 6.87
N THR A 61 17.40 -1.61 7.25
CA THR A 61 18.09 -0.61 6.43
C THR A 61 18.97 0.28 7.30
N CYS A 62 20.09 0.72 6.73
CA CYS A 62 21.00 1.66 7.35
C CYS A 62 21.13 2.87 6.40
N PRO A 63 20.37 3.96 6.64
CA PRO A 63 20.44 5.15 5.83
C PRO A 63 21.87 5.71 5.81
N THR A 64 22.38 6.06 4.63
CA THR A 64 23.72 6.66 4.50
C THR A 64 23.79 8.06 5.11
N ALA A 65 22.72 8.85 4.95
CA ALA A 65 22.57 10.15 5.57
C ALA A 65 21.92 10.04 6.96
N THR A 66 22.36 10.91 7.87
CA THR A 66 21.99 10.87 9.30
C THR A 66 20.96 11.93 9.70
N ASN A 67 20.40 12.63 8.72
CA ASN A 67 19.40 13.69 8.93
C ASN A 67 17.99 13.11 9.08
N GLU A 68 17.05 13.96 9.52
CA GLU A 68 15.65 13.57 9.72
C GLU A 68 15.03 13.00 8.44
N THR A 69 15.25 13.65 7.29
CA THR A 69 14.73 13.22 6.00
C THR A 69 15.09 11.78 5.67
N ALA A 70 16.37 11.41 5.82
CA ALA A 70 16.84 10.06 5.52
C ALA A 70 16.25 9.00 6.45
N LEU A 71 16.05 9.32 7.73
CA LEU A 71 15.40 8.43 8.69
C LEU A 71 13.90 8.26 8.38
N MET A 72 13.20 9.35 8.04
CA MET A 72 11.79 9.30 7.66
C MET A 72 11.58 8.55 6.36
N ASP A 73 12.45 8.76 5.38
CA ASP A 73 12.42 8.04 4.12
C ASP A 73 12.61 6.54 4.32
N ALA A 74 13.59 6.16 5.14
CA ALA A 74 13.84 4.78 5.50
C ALA A 74 12.67 4.16 6.28
N ALA A 75 12.06 4.89 7.20
CA ALA A 75 10.87 4.42 7.91
C ALA A 75 9.68 4.23 6.94
N ALA A 76 9.39 5.21 6.08
CA ALA A 76 8.31 5.19 5.11
C ALA A 76 8.50 4.15 3.98
N SER A 77 9.71 3.61 3.80
CA SER A 77 9.93 2.43 2.95
C SER A 77 9.22 1.17 3.48
N GLY A 78 8.82 1.16 4.75
CA GLY A 78 8.20 0.03 5.43
C GLY A 78 9.18 -0.97 6.05
N ALA A 79 10.48 -0.64 6.10
CA ALA A 79 11.50 -1.49 6.72
C ALA A 79 11.12 -1.83 8.17
N ASN A 80 11.40 -3.07 8.60
CA ASN A 80 11.15 -3.52 9.96
C ASN A 80 12.12 -2.87 10.95
N ILE A 81 13.37 -2.63 10.51
CA ILE A 81 14.45 -2.09 11.32
C ILE A 81 15.12 -0.95 10.55
N VAL A 82 15.15 0.24 11.15
CA VAL A 82 15.94 1.38 10.65
C VAL A 82 17.10 1.60 11.63
N ILE A 83 18.32 1.38 11.15
CA ILE A 83 19.54 1.61 11.92
C ILE A 83 19.82 3.11 11.92
N ALA A 84 19.51 3.76 13.03
CA ALA A 84 19.75 5.18 13.22
C ALA A 84 21.22 5.46 13.63
N PRO A 85 21.75 6.65 13.32
CA PRO A 85 23.11 7.05 13.67
C PRO A 85 23.31 7.29 15.17
N SER A 86 22.24 7.57 15.91
CA SER A 86 22.27 7.72 17.37
C SER A 86 20.91 7.42 17.98
N ALA A 87 20.91 7.09 19.28
CA ALA A 87 19.67 6.86 20.03
C ALA A 87 18.77 8.11 20.08
N SER A 88 19.36 9.31 20.14
CA SER A 88 18.62 10.57 20.12
C SER A 88 17.93 10.80 18.77
N ALA A 89 18.61 10.53 17.66
CA ALA A 89 18.03 10.63 16.32
C ALA A 89 16.86 9.63 16.14
N ALA A 90 17.02 8.39 16.62
CA ALA A 90 15.95 7.39 16.60
C ALA A 90 14.73 7.86 17.41
N ARG A 91 14.93 8.35 18.63
CA ARG A 91 13.84 8.84 19.50
C ARG A 91 13.13 10.04 18.90
N ASN A 92 13.86 11.02 18.35
CA ASN A 92 13.26 12.19 17.72
C ASN A 92 12.44 11.79 16.49
N ALA A 93 12.98 10.89 15.67
CA ALA A 93 12.26 10.39 14.51
C ALA A 93 10.97 9.65 14.92
N ALA A 94 11.07 8.74 15.89
CA ALA A 94 9.92 8.01 16.43
C ALA A 94 8.89 8.94 17.07
N ALA A 95 9.31 9.96 17.82
CA ALA A 95 8.40 10.92 18.45
C ALA A 95 7.64 11.78 17.43
N SER A 96 8.22 12.02 16.25
CA SER A 96 7.54 12.70 15.15
C SER A 96 6.46 11.84 14.48
N LEU A 97 6.49 10.53 14.71
CA LEU A 97 5.50 9.56 14.24
C LEU A 97 4.51 9.35 15.41
N GLY A 98 3.27 9.78 15.26
CA GLY A 98 2.25 9.63 16.31
C GLY A 98 2.01 8.16 16.69
N SER A 99 1.43 7.90 17.87
CA SER A 99 1.19 6.54 18.39
C SER A 99 0.25 5.67 17.54
N THR A 100 -0.55 6.27 16.66
CA THR A 100 -1.42 5.57 15.71
C THR A 100 -0.79 5.38 14.33
N THR A 101 0.50 5.72 14.19
CA THR A 101 1.21 5.63 12.91
C THR A 101 1.59 4.20 12.61
N THR A 102 1.30 3.75 11.39
CA THR A 102 1.99 2.60 10.83
C THR A 102 2.87 3.03 9.66
N THR A 103 4.08 2.48 9.61
CA THR A 103 5.01 2.68 8.49
C THR A 103 4.98 1.52 7.50
N ARG A 104 4.28 0.42 7.83
CA ARG A 104 4.11 -0.75 6.98
C ARG A 104 2.75 -1.41 7.24
N ALA A 105 2.10 -1.89 6.19
CA ALA A 105 1.00 -2.82 6.36
C ALA A 105 1.54 -4.23 6.68
N PRO A 106 0.94 -5.00 7.60
CA PRO A 106 1.23 -6.41 7.75
C PRO A 106 0.89 -7.17 6.47
N LEU A 107 1.56 -8.31 6.27
CA LEU A 107 1.16 -9.27 5.26
C LEU A 107 -0.20 -9.87 5.63
N LEU A 108 -1.24 -9.57 4.84
CA LEU A 108 -2.56 -10.18 5.01
C LEU A 108 -2.59 -11.55 4.33
N ILE A 109 -2.93 -12.57 5.10
CA ILE A 109 -2.88 -13.98 4.71
C ILE A 109 -4.30 -14.55 4.77
N GLY A 110 -4.82 -15.04 3.64
CA GLY A 110 -6.13 -15.72 3.58
C GLY A 110 -6.05 -17.14 4.12
N ALA A 111 -6.63 -17.38 5.30
CA ALA A 111 -6.66 -18.68 5.96
C ALA A 111 -7.62 -19.62 5.22
N ALA A 112 -7.09 -20.73 4.67
CA ALA A 112 -7.82 -21.62 3.77
C ALA A 112 -8.48 -20.90 2.57
N GLY A 113 -7.89 -19.75 2.17
CA GLY A 113 -8.43 -18.83 1.16
C GLY A 113 -9.36 -17.77 1.75
N SER A 114 -10.56 -17.64 1.19
CA SER A 114 -11.69 -16.82 1.66
C SER A 114 -12.90 -17.73 1.89
N PRO A 115 -12.95 -18.47 3.02
CA PRO A 115 -13.99 -19.48 3.30
C PRO A 115 -15.42 -18.91 3.43
N SER A 116 -15.59 -17.60 3.50
CA SER A 116 -16.89 -16.92 3.43
C SER A 116 -17.46 -16.83 1.99
N LEU A 117 -16.62 -16.96 0.97
CA LEU A 117 -16.97 -16.76 -0.45
C LEU A 117 -16.98 -18.07 -1.24
N ALA A 118 -16.20 -19.07 -0.81
CA ALA A 118 -16.06 -20.36 -1.47
C ALA A 118 -15.61 -21.43 -0.45
N PRO A 119 -15.73 -22.74 -0.76
CA PRO A 119 -15.33 -23.81 0.15
C PRO A 119 -13.90 -23.63 0.67
N GLU A 120 -13.67 -23.77 1.97
CA GLU A 120 -12.31 -23.71 2.53
C GLU A 120 -11.35 -24.67 1.80
N ASN A 121 -10.07 -24.28 1.69
CA ASN A 121 -9.02 -25.12 1.10
C ASN A 121 -9.26 -25.53 -0.38
N SER A 122 -10.11 -24.78 -1.10
CA SER A 122 -10.41 -24.97 -2.53
C SER A 122 -9.68 -23.98 -3.44
N LEU A 123 -9.55 -24.30 -4.74
CA LEU A 123 -8.95 -23.38 -5.70
C LEU A 123 -9.78 -22.09 -5.87
N SER A 124 -11.10 -22.18 -5.77
CA SER A 124 -12.00 -21.02 -5.80
C SER A 124 -11.83 -20.11 -4.58
N SER A 125 -11.71 -20.68 -3.38
CA SER A 125 -11.46 -19.91 -2.15
C SER A 125 -10.11 -19.20 -2.17
N PHE A 126 -9.06 -19.86 -2.64
CA PHE A 126 -7.77 -19.20 -2.83
C PHE A 126 -7.82 -18.11 -3.90
N SER A 127 -8.57 -18.33 -4.99
CA SER A 127 -8.74 -17.32 -6.04
C SER A 127 -9.49 -16.09 -5.50
N ALA A 128 -10.50 -16.29 -4.66
CA ALA A 128 -11.25 -15.22 -4.02
C ALA A 128 -10.34 -14.39 -3.09
N ALA A 129 -9.51 -15.02 -2.27
CA ALA A 129 -8.55 -14.31 -1.41
C ALA A 129 -7.53 -13.50 -2.23
N VAL A 130 -6.96 -14.08 -3.28
CA VAL A 130 -6.02 -13.39 -4.19
C VAL A 130 -6.68 -12.18 -4.85
N ASN A 131 -7.89 -12.37 -5.40
CA ASN A 131 -8.65 -11.29 -6.04
C ASN A 131 -9.05 -10.18 -5.07
N ALA A 132 -9.23 -10.51 -3.79
CA ALA A 132 -9.50 -9.54 -2.75
C ALA A 132 -8.25 -8.72 -2.37
N GLY A 133 -7.04 -9.10 -2.79
CA GLY A 133 -5.79 -8.41 -2.45
C GLY A 133 -4.98 -9.07 -1.32
N ALA A 134 -5.22 -10.35 -1.02
CA ALA A 134 -4.39 -11.09 -0.06
C ALA A 134 -2.94 -11.18 -0.56
N GLY A 135 -1.99 -10.81 0.30
CA GLY A 135 -0.56 -10.90 0.00
C GLY A 135 -0.04 -12.34 0.05
N ALA A 136 -0.73 -13.21 0.79
CA ALA A 136 -0.50 -14.65 0.77
C ALA A 136 -1.80 -15.45 0.98
N ILE A 137 -1.77 -16.73 0.61
CA ILE A 137 -2.80 -17.72 0.95
C ILE A 137 -2.19 -18.81 1.82
N LEU A 138 -2.95 -19.29 2.82
CA LEU A 138 -2.57 -20.40 3.67
C LEU A 138 -3.40 -21.63 3.28
N ALA A 139 -2.74 -22.72 2.90
CA ALA A 139 -3.35 -23.99 2.57
C ALA A 139 -2.89 -25.08 3.56
N ASP A 140 -3.82 -25.92 4.02
CA ASP A 140 -3.50 -27.08 4.85
C ASP A 140 -3.17 -28.28 3.96
N VAL A 141 -2.10 -29.02 4.24
CA VAL A 141 -1.64 -30.13 3.39
C VAL A 141 -1.64 -31.46 4.14
N ARG A 142 -2.20 -32.48 3.49
CA ARG A 142 -2.18 -33.90 3.91
C ARG A 142 -1.74 -34.82 2.79
N LEU A 143 -1.44 -36.07 3.14
CA LEU A 143 -1.03 -37.11 2.21
C LEU A 143 -2.16 -38.13 2.00
N THR A 144 -2.40 -38.49 0.74
CA THR A 144 -3.27 -39.59 0.33
C THR A 144 -2.55 -40.94 0.47
N ALA A 145 -3.29 -42.06 0.36
CA ALA A 145 -2.76 -43.41 0.45
C ALA A 145 -1.73 -43.75 -0.63
N ASP A 146 -1.83 -43.12 -1.81
CA ASP A 146 -0.89 -43.24 -2.93
C ASP A 146 0.23 -42.19 -2.91
N GLY A 147 0.42 -41.48 -1.78
CA GLY A 147 1.55 -40.58 -1.57
C GLY A 147 1.42 -39.22 -2.24
N VAL A 148 0.22 -38.83 -2.70
CA VAL A 148 0.00 -37.52 -3.33
C VAL A 148 -0.42 -36.47 -2.29
N PRO A 149 0.27 -35.31 -2.20
CA PRO A 149 -0.15 -34.22 -1.33
C PRO A 149 -1.46 -33.58 -1.82
N VAL A 150 -2.44 -33.47 -0.92
CA VAL A 150 -3.75 -32.86 -1.15
C VAL A 150 -4.02 -31.74 -0.16
N ILE A 151 -4.84 -30.78 -0.57
CA ILE A 151 -5.17 -29.59 0.21
C ILE A 151 -6.39 -29.89 1.08
N MET A 152 -6.16 -30.17 2.36
CA MET A 152 -7.20 -30.56 3.32
C MET A 152 -6.73 -30.34 4.76
N LYS A 153 -7.58 -29.72 5.58
CA LYS A 153 -7.31 -29.45 7.00
C LYS A 153 -7.46 -30.67 7.89
N ASP A 154 -8.58 -31.38 7.73
CA ASP A 154 -8.99 -32.45 8.64
C ASP A 154 -8.42 -33.81 8.22
N GLU A 155 -8.29 -34.73 9.18
CA GLU A 155 -7.85 -36.11 8.87
C GLU A 155 -8.84 -36.89 8.01
N THR A 156 -10.10 -36.46 8.02
CA THR A 156 -11.20 -37.05 7.27
C THR A 156 -11.82 -36.02 6.33
N ILE A 157 -12.54 -36.49 5.31
CA ILE A 157 -13.21 -35.61 4.34
C ILE A 157 -14.63 -35.20 4.78
N ASP A 158 -15.10 -35.71 5.92
CA ASP A 158 -16.48 -35.72 6.35
C ASP A 158 -17.09 -34.33 6.56
N ARG A 159 -16.32 -33.39 7.12
CA ARG A 159 -16.85 -32.06 7.48
C ARG A 159 -17.11 -31.16 6.26
N THR A 160 -16.28 -31.29 5.22
CA THR A 160 -16.21 -30.30 4.13
C THR A 160 -16.59 -30.85 2.77
N THR A 161 -16.83 -32.16 2.66
CA THR A 161 -17.13 -32.81 1.39
C THR A 161 -18.45 -33.57 1.40
N SER A 162 -18.90 -33.97 0.22
CA SER A 162 -20.06 -34.86 0.02
C SER A 162 -19.81 -36.32 0.42
N GLY A 163 -18.66 -36.64 1.02
CA GLY A 163 -18.21 -38.00 1.34
C GLY A 163 -17.84 -38.19 2.80
N SER A 164 -17.33 -39.38 3.13
CA SER A 164 -16.76 -39.70 4.44
C SER A 164 -15.57 -40.65 4.28
N GLY A 165 -14.61 -40.55 5.19
CA GLY A 165 -13.42 -41.41 5.24
C GLY A 165 -12.13 -40.66 5.52
N ARG A 166 -11.09 -41.41 5.91
CA ARG A 166 -9.75 -40.85 6.20
C ARG A 166 -9.01 -40.52 4.91
N VAL A 167 -8.41 -39.33 4.84
CA VAL A 167 -7.61 -38.89 3.68
C VAL A 167 -6.47 -39.88 3.38
N GLY A 168 -5.75 -40.31 4.42
CA GLY A 168 -4.65 -41.28 4.28
C GLY A 168 -5.07 -42.71 3.92
N ALA A 169 -6.37 -42.99 3.79
CA ALA A 169 -6.91 -44.27 3.32
C ALA A 169 -7.48 -44.19 1.90
N MET A 170 -7.44 -43.02 1.26
CA MET A 170 -7.95 -42.77 -0.08
C MET A 170 -6.82 -42.45 -1.04
N THR A 171 -6.91 -42.92 -2.28
CA THR A 171 -6.04 -42.45 -3.37
C THR A 171 -6.48 -41.08 -3.86
N LEU A 172 -5.63 -40.34 -4.59
CA LEU A 172 -6.01 -39.08 -5.23
C LEU A 172 -7.26 -39.24 -6.12
N ASN A 173 -7.34 -40.35 -6.88
CA ASN A 173 -8.48 -40.60 -7.76
C ASN A 173 -9.78 -40.82 -6.96
N ALA A 174 -9.71 -41.52 -5.83
CA ALA A 174 -10.86 -41.77 -4.97
C ALA A 174 -11.35 -40.49 -4.28
N ILE A 175 -10.45 -39.68 -3.71
CA ILE A 175 -10.85 -38.44 -3.03
C ILE A 175 -11.47 -37.43 -4.00
N LYS A 176 -11.01 -37.40 -5.26
CA LYS A 176 -11.56 -36.53 -6.32
C LYS A 176 -12.99 -36.88 -6.75
N GLN A 177 -13.54 -38.03 -6.34
CA GLN A 177 -14.94 -38.36 -6.61
C GLN A 177 -15.92 -37.55 -5.75
N TYR A 178 -15.45 -37.00 -4.61
CA TYR A 178 -16.29 -36.21 -3.71
C TYR A 178 -16.23 -34.72 -4.03
N LYS A 179 -17.34 -34.03 -3.78
CA LYS A 179 -17.44 -32.59 -3.97
C LYS A 179 -17.07 -31.86 -2.70
N LEU A 180 -16.25 -30.82 -2.82
CA LEU A 180 -15.83 -29.96 -1.72
C LEU A 180 -16.87 -28.85 -1.57
N TRP A 181 -17.80 -29.03 -0.64
CA TRP A 181 -18.93 -28.12 -0.41
C TRP A 181 -18.74 -27.19 0.78
N GLY A 182 -17.60 -27.30 1.46
CA GLY A 182 -17.33 -26.55 2.69
C GLY A 182 -18.16 -27.07 3.86
N GLU A 183 -17.97 -26.44 5.00
CA GLU A 183 -18.66 -26.83 6.23
C GLU A 183 -20.19 -26.72 6.07
N ASN A 184 -20.92 -27.69 6.63
CA ASN A 184 -22.39 -27.75 6.57
C ASN A 184 -22.97 -27.68 5.15
N ASN A 185 -22.23 -28.11 4.13
CA ASN A 185 -22.62 -28.08 2.71
C ASN A 185 -22.95 -26.68 2.18
N ALA A 186 -22.40 -25.62 2.77
CA ALA A 186 -22.72 -24.22 2.49
C ALA A 186 -22.59 -23.83 1.01
N PHE A 187 -21.71 -24.52 0.26
CA PHE A 187 -21.41 -24.21 -1.13
C PHE A 187 -21.86 -25.31 -2.11
N SER A 188 -22.71 -26.25 -1.68
CA SER A 188 -23.21 -27.33 -2.54
C SER A 188 -23.93 -26.84 -3.80
N GLY A 189 -24.62 -25.70 -3.72
CA GLY A 189 -25.30 -25.08 -4.87
C GLY A 189 -24.43 -24.13 -5.70
N SER A 190 -23.55 -23.35 -5.06
CA SER A 190 -22.76 -22.31 -5.74
C SER A 190 -21.43 -22.81 -6.30
N HIS A 191 -20.87 -23.88 -5.73
CA HIS A 191 -19.64 -24.53 -6.17
C HIS A 191 -19.83 -26.05 -6.34
N PRO A 192 -20.80 -26.51 -7.16
CA PRO A 192 -21.21 -27.91 -7.21
C PRO A 192 -20.13 -28.85 -7.76
N ASN A 193 -19.16 -28.31 -8.50
CA ASN A 193 -18.10 -29.06 -9.18
C ASN A 193 -16.74 -28.99 -8.49
N GLU A 194 -16.60 -28.20 -7.42
CA GLU A 194 -15.35 -28.08 -6.68
C GLU A 194 -14.99 -29.44 -6.04
N THR A 195 -13.71 -29.79 -6.05
CA THR A 195 -13.19 -31.05 -5.49
C THR A 195 -11.96 -30.74 -4.63
N VAL A 196 -11.49 -31.72 -3.85
CA VAL A 196 -10.26 -31.58 -3.05
C VAL A 196 -9.06 -31.38 -3.99
N PRO A 197 -8.36 -30.23 -3.95
CA PRO A 197 -7.23 -29.98 -4.83
C PRO A 197 -6.02 -30.82 -4.44
N SER A 198 -5.22 -31.25 -5.41
CA SER A 198 -3.83 -31.63 -5.17
C SER A 198 -2.95 -30.40 -4.95
N LEU A 199 -1.82 -30.57 -4.28
CA LEU A 199 -0.83 -29.49 -4.15
C LEU A 199 -0.33 -29.03 -5.54
N THR A 200 -0.15 -29.95 -6.48
CA THR A 200 0.25 -29.62 -7.85
C THR A 200 -0.75 -28.68 -8.53
N GLU A 201 -2.05 -28.94 -8.41
CA GLU A 201 -3.10 -28.07 -8.96
C GLU A 201 -3.07 -26.68 -8.30
N LEU A 202 -2.88 -26.61 -6.99
CA LEU A 202 -2.73 -25.34 -6.26
C LEU A 202 -1.53 -24.53 -6.79
N LEU A 203 -0.35 -25.16 -6.87
CA LEU A 203 0.87 -24.49 -7.31
C LEU A 203 0.76 -24.04 -8.78
N GLN A 204 0.17 -24.86 -9.65
CA GLN A 204 -0.07 -24.51 -11.05
C GLN A 204 -1.05 -23.35 -11.20
N ARG A 205 -2.13 -23.33 -10.41
CA ARG A 205 -3.16 -22.27 -10.45
C ARG A 205 -2.59 -20.89 -10.16
N PHE A 206 -1.59 -20.80 -9.27
CA PHE A 206 -1.03 -19.53 -8.79
C PHE A 206 0.43 -19.29 -9.23
N ARG A 207 0.94 -20.06 -10.18
CA ARG A 207 2.34 -19.99 -10.65
C ARG A 207 2.76 -18.58 -11.11
N THR A 208 1.85 -17.84 -11.76
CA THR A 208 2.10 -16.49 -12.29
C THR A 208 1.60 -15.37 -11.38
N SER A 209 0.89 -15.71 -10.29
CA SER A 209 0.46 -14.72 -9.30
C SER A 209 1.67 -14.10 -8.61
N GLN A 210 1.53 -12.95 -7.95
CA GLN A 210 2.53 -12.42 -7.00
C GLN A 210 2.25 -12.85 -5.54
N THR A 211 1.07 -13.43 -5.28
CA THR A 211 0.65 -13.92 -3.96
C THR A 211 1.48 -15.11 -3.50
N ARG A 212 1.93 -15.09 -2.25
CA ARG A 212 2.73 -16.16 -1.64
C ARG A 212 1.84 -17.33 -1.20
N ILE A 213 2.39 -18.54 -1.19
CA ILE A 213 1.66 -19.74 -0.77
C ILE A 213 2.30 -20.27 0.50
N LEU A 214 1.55 -20.25 1.60
CA LEU A 214 1.96 -20.83 2.88
C LEU A 214 1.29 -22.20 2.98
N LEU A 215 2.08 -23.25 3.24
CA LEU A 215 1.61 -24.62 3.37
C LEU A 215 1.73 -25.07 4.82
N ASP A 216 0.60 -25.27 5.51
CA ASP A 216 0.57 -25.84 6.86
C ASP A 216 0.53 -27.37 6.77
N LEU A 217 1.66 -28.02 7.08
CA LEU A 217 1.78 -29.48 7.05
C LEU A 217 1.05 -30.08 8.24
N ARG A 218 -0.04 -30.81 7.96
CA ARG A 218 -0.95 -31.36 8.98
C ARG A 218 -0.51 -32.71 9.55
N SER A 219 0.71 -33.11 9.25
CA SER A 219 1.36 -34.32 9.76
C SER A 219 2.87 -34.07 9.90
N THR A 220 3.51 -34.80 10.80
CA THR A 220 4.96 -34.79 11.00
C THR A 220 5.65 -35.99 10.34
N GLU A 221 4.89 -36.85 9.65
CA GLU A 221 5.43 -38.00 8.92
C GLU A 221 6.42 -37.54 7.83
N PRO A 222 7.62 -38.14 7.74
CA PRO A 222 8.65 -37.75 6.76
C PRO A 222 8.18 -37.79 5.31
N GLU A 223 7.28 -38.72 4.97
CA GLU A 223 6.74 -38.92 3.62
C GLU A 223 5.97 -37.68 3.14
N LEU A 224 5.22 -37.00 4.03
CA LEU A 224 4.53 -35.76 3.68
C LEU A 224 5.54 -34.65 3.35
N ALA A 225 6.58 -34.50 4.17
CA ALA A 225 7.59 -33.48 3.97
C ALA A 225 8.34 -33.69 2.64
N GLN A 226 8.71 -34.94 2.34
CA GLN A 226 9.38 -35.29 1.07
C GLN A 226 8.46 -35.04 -0.13
N ALA A 227 7.21 -35.53 -0.10
CA ALA A 227 6.28 -35.36 -1.21
C ALA A 227 5.95 -33.88 -1.48
N VAL A 228 5.86 -33.06 -0.42
CA VAL A 228 5.70 -31.60 -0.54
C VAL A 228 6.94 -30.96 -1.16
N ALA A 229 8.15 -31.32 -0.70
CA ALA A 229 9.40 -30.79 -1.27
C ALA A 229 9.53 -31.14 -2.76
N ASP A 230 9.31 -32.40 -3.13
CA ASP A 230 9.37 -32.85 -4.53
C ASP A 230 8.38 -32.08 -5.41
N CYS A 231 7.15 -31.88 -4.93
CA CYS A 231 6.14 -31.11 -5.65
C CYS A 231 6.55 -29.64 -5.85
N ILE A 232 7.07 -28.99 -4.80
CA ILE A 232 7.54 -27.60 -4.87
C ILE A 232 8.68 -27.45 -5.87
N GLU A 233 9.66 -28.37 -5.84
CA GLU A 233 10.82 -28.36 -6.73
C GLU A 233 10.41 -28.59 -8.18
N GLN A 234 9.60 -29.62 -8.45
CA GLN A 234 9.10 -29.94 -9.79
C GLN A 234 8.30 -28.79 -10.41
N GLN A 235 7.57 -28.03 -9.60
CA GLN A 235 6.84 -26.85 -10.08
C GLN A 235 7.71 -25.58 -10.15
N GLY A 236 8.96 -25.60 -9.67
CA GLY A 236 9.85 -24.44 -9.64
C GLY A 236 9.37 -23.34 -8.69
N MET A 237 8.70 -23.71 -7.60
CA MET A 237 8.00 -22.79 -6.69
C MET A 237 8.73 -22.55 -5.36
N THR A 238 9.97 -23.04 -5.21
CA THR A 238 10.77 -22.93 -3.96
C THR A 238 10.83 -21.51 -3.43
N GLY A 239 11.12 -20.53 -4.29
CA GLY A 239 11.21 -19.13 -3.92
C GLY A 239 9.86 -18.43 -3.71
N ARG A 240 8.73 -19.14 -3.77
CA ARG A 240 7.34 -18.62 -3.66
C ARG A 240 6.51 -19.29 -2.56
N VAL A 241 6.97 -20.42 -2.06
CA VAL A 241 6.30 -21.23 -1.04
C VAL A 241 6.98 -21.04 0.32
N VAL A 242 6.17 -21.02 1.37
CA VAL A 242 6.62 -21.13 2.76
C VAL A 242 6.03 -22.39 3.35
N CYS A 243 6.84 -23.28 3.92
CA CYS A 243 6.33 -24.44 4.66
C CYS A 243 6.22 -24.15 6.15
N ILE A 244 5.10 -24.55 6.72
CA ILE A 244 4.74 -24.36 8.11
C ILE A 244 4.56 -25.74 8.75
N SER A 245 5.11 -25.93 9.95
CA SER A 245 4.94 -27.16 10.72
C SER A 245 5.02 -26.85 12.21
N THR A 246 4.36 -27.66 13.03
CA THR A 246 4.53 -27.65 14.49
C THR A 246 5.83 -28.32 14.94
N ASN A 247 6.54 -28.99 14.03
CA ASN A 247 7.74 -29.76 14.34
C ASN A 247 8.98 -29.16 13.66
N ALA A 248 9.92 -28.69 14.48
CA ALA A 248 11.19 -28.10 14.03
C ALA A 248 12.03 -29.06 13.17
N TYR A 249 11.98 -30.37 13.46
CA TYR A 249 12.72 -31.39 12.70
C TYR A 249 12.19 -31.51 11.27
N THR A 250 10.87 -31.52 11.09
CA THR A 250 10.22 -31.50 9.76
C THR A 250 10.71 -30.31 8.93
N LEU A 251 10.80 -29.13 9.54
CA LEU A 251 11.31 -27.92 8.86
C LEU A 251 12.79 -28.04 8.49
N THR A 252 13.63 -28.62 9.35
CA THR A 252 15.04 -28.85 9.02
C THR A 252 15.21 -29.83 7.87
N THR A 253 14.38 -30.89 7.80
CA THR A 253 14.39 -31.85 6.68
C THR A 253 13.98 -31.19 5.37
N LEU A 254 12.91 -30.39 5.39
CA LEU A 254 12.46 -29.62 4.22
C LEU A 254 13.55 -28.69 3.69
N ARG A 255 14.26 -27.99 4.58
CA ARG A 255 15.37 -27.10 4.19
C ARG A 255 16.61 -27.86 3.72
N ALA A 256 16.85 -29.06 4.23
CA ALA A 256 17.93 -29.91 3.74
C ALA A 256 17.66 -30.39 2.30
N ALA A 257 16.40 -30.75 2.02
CA ALA A 257 15.95 -31.09 0.67
C ALA A 257 15.93 -29.86 -0.27
N LEU A 258 15.47 -28.70 0.24
CA LEU A 258 15.33 -27.46 -0.53
C LEU A 258 16.00 -26.27 0.21
N PRO A 259 17.31 -26.03 0.02
CA PRO A 259 18.07 -25.00 0.75
C PRO A 259 17.56 -23.56 0.63
N GLY A 260 16.79 -23.24 -0.41
CA GLY A 260 16.16 -21.92 -0.63
C GLY A 260 14.72 -21.80 -0.11
N LEU A 261 14.14 -22.86 0.48
CA LEU A 261 12.77 -22.85 0.97
C LEU A 261 12.67 -22.07 2.28
N GLN A 262 11.69 -21.16 2.37
CA GLN A 262 11.37 -20.48 3.62
C GLN A 262 10.50 -21.37 4.50
N CYS A 263 10.75 -21.34 5.81
CA CYS A 263 9.98 -22.10 6.78
C CYS A 263 9.47 -21.23 7.92
N ALA A 264 8.33 -21.58 8.50
CA ALA A 264 7.86 -21.00 9.76
C ALA A 264 7.45 -22.11 10.75
N LEU A 265 7.81 -21.91 12.03
CA LEU A 265 7.45 -22.82 13.11
C LEU A 265 6.10 -22.40 13.68
N LYS A 266 5.13 -23.32 13.61
CA LYS A 266 3.78 -23.14 14.16
C LYS A 266 3.78 -23.40 15.65
N LEU A 267 3.41 -22.39 16.45
CA LEU A 267 3.37 -22.47 17.90
C LEU A 267 2.00 -22.03 18.43
N GLY A 268 1.62 -22.57 19.59
CA GLY A 268 0.45 -22.09 20.34
C GLY A 268 0.66 -20.70 20.91
N ALA A 269 -0.37 -20.17 21.57
CA ALA A 269 -0.35 -18.86 22.20
C ALA A 269 0.78 -18.79 23.27
N PRO A 270 1.43 -17.64 23.47
CA PRO A 270 2.28 -17.44 24.63
C PRO A 270 1.51 -17.69 25.93
N GLY A 271 2.25 -18.09 26.98
CA GLY A 271 1.68 -18.19 28.32
C GLY A 271 1.21 -16.84 28.84
N VAL A 272 0.30 -16.85 29.82
CA VAL A 272 -0.12 -15.63 30.50
C VAL A 272 1.07 -15.07 31.28
N THR A 273 1.49 -13.85 30.94
CA THR A 273 2.52 -13.12 31.68
C THR A 273 2.01 -12.80 33.08
N SER A 274 2.82 -13.09 34.09
CA SER A 274 2.47 -12.92 35.50
C SER A 274 3.70 -12.45 36.29
N ILE A 275 3.61 -12.40 37.62
CA ILE A 275 4.73 -11.99 38.49
C ILE A 275 6.00 -12.85 38.23
N THR A 276 5.85 -14.10 37.78
CA THR A 276 6.97 -15.03 37.58
C THR A 276 7.43 -15.21 36.14
N ASN A 277 6.67 -14.74 35.14
CA ASN A 277 7.03 -14.86 33.71
C ASN A 277 6.82 -13.51 33.01
N SER A 278 7.91 -12.94 32.49
CA SER A 278 7.88 -11.72 31.68
C SER A 278 7.51 -12.01 30.21
N VAL A 279 7.17 -10.95 29.47
CA VAL A 279 7.00 -10.99 28.01
C VAL A 279 8.27 -11.54 27.34
N GLU A 280 9.43 -11.12 27.82
CA GLU A 280 10.73 -11.60 27.36
C GLU A 280 10.92 -13.11 27.53
N ASP A 281 10.55 -13.65 28.70
CA ASP A 281 10.71 -15.07 28.98
C ASP A 281 9.86 -15.92 28.02
N GLU A 282 8.61 -15.51 27.77
CA GLU A 282 7.73 -16.18 26.82
C GLU A 282 8.23 -16.06 25.37
N LEU A 283 8.72 -14.89 24.97
CA LEU A 283 9.30 -14.69 23.65
C LEU A 283 10.54 -15.58 23.45
N VAL A 284 11.42 -15.69 24.44
CA VAL A 284 12.61 -16.56 24.37
C VAL A 284 12.22 -18.04 24.24
N LYS A 285 11.23 -18.50 25.02
CA LYS A 285 10.72 -19.88 24.95
C LYS A 285 10.22 -20.23 23.55
N GLN A 286 9.51 -19.31 22.89
CA GLN A 286 8.99 -19.51 21.54
C GLN A 286 10.06 -19.34 20.45
N LEU A 287 10.99 -18.40 20.62
CA LEU A 287 12.03 -18.11 19.63
C LEU A 287 13.11 -19.20 19.55
N ALA A 288 13.53 -19.78 20.67
CA ALA A 288 14.61 -20.77 20.73
C ALA A 288 14.44 -21.97 19.76
N PRO A 289 13.28 -22.67 19.69
CA PRO A 289 13.09 -23.76 18.73
C PRO A 289 13.04 -23.27 17.28
N ALA A 290 12.47 -22.09 17.02
CA ALA A 290 12.40 -21.53 15.66
C ALA A 290 13.78 -21.16 15.11
N LEU A 291 14.66 -20.62 15.96
CA LEU A 291 16.05 -20.33 15.60
C LEU A 291 16.79 -21.60 15.16
N ARG A 292 16.69 -22.69 15.92
CA ARG A 292 17.31 -23.98 15.56
C ARG A 292 16.85 -24.51 14.20
N ALA A 293 15.57 -24.30 13.86
CA ALA A 293 14.99 -24.69 12.57
C ALA A 293 15.26 -23.69 11.43
N SER A 294 15.93 -22.56 11.71
CA SER A 294 16.04 -21.45 10.77
C SER A 294 14.67 -21.00 10.24
N ALA A 295 13.67 -20.91 11.11
CA ALA A 295 12.28 -20.64 10.75
C ALA A 295 11.79 -19.31 11.33
N GLN A 296 10.81 -18.70 10.67
CA GLN A 296 10.04 -17.59 11.24
C GLN A 296 9.04 -18.08 12.29
N LEU A 297 8.54 -17.15 13.10
CA LEU A 297 7.54 -17.45 14.14
C LEU A 297 6.12 -17.30 13.57
N TYR A 298 5.38 -18.42 13.55
CA TYR A 298 3.96 -18.47 13.21
C TYR A 298 3.16 -18.86 14.46
N ILE A 299 2.67 -17.86 15.20
CA ILE A 299 2.18 -18.04 16.58
C ILE A 299 0.67 -17.81 16.64
N ASN A 300 -0.02 -18.59 17.47
CA ASN A 300 -1.43 -18.33 17.71
C ASN A 300 -1.61 -16.93 18.33
N TYR A 301 -2.59 -16.15 17.86
CA TYR A 301 -2.77 -14.76 18.30
C TYR A 301 -3.25 -14.62 19.76
N GLY A 302 -3.78 -15.68 20.37
CA GLY A 302 -4.23 -15.65 21.76
C GLY A 302 -3.10 -15.20 22.69
N ASN A 303 -3.42 -14.37 23.68
CA ASN A 303 -2.46 -13.78 24.63
C ASN A 303 -1.30 -12.94 24.01
N VAL A 304 -1.28 -12.72 22.70
CA VAL A 304 -0.30 -11.81 22.08
C VAL A 304 -0.76 -10.37 22.29
N THR A 305 -0.10 -9.66 23.20
CA THR A 305 -0.40 -8.26 23.50
C THR A 305 0.39 -7.31 22.60
N SER A 306 -0.02 -6.03 22.59
CA SER A 306 0.75 -4.93 21.98
C SER A 306 2.20 -4.88 22.50
N GLU A 307 2.42 -5.16 23.79
CA GLU A 307 3.74 -5.21 24.43
C GLU A 307 4.58 -6.39 23.91
N TYR A 308 3.96 -7.57 23.73
CA TYR A 308 4.63 -8.73 23.14
C TYR A 308 5.12 -8.45 21.71
N ILE A 309 4.27 -7.84 20.88
CA ILE A 309 4.64 -7.45 19.51
C ILE A 309 5.76 -6.42 19.52
N ALA A 310 5.69 -5.41 20.40
CA ALA A 310 6.73 -4.40 20.55
C ALA A 310 8.07 -5.03 20.98
N ALA A 311 8.06 -5.95 21.95
CA ALA A 311 9.25 -6.65 22.42
C ALA A 311 9.90 -7.51 21.32
N ALA A 312 9.09 -8.18 20.49
CA ALA A 312 9.56 -8.92 19.31
C ALA A 312 10.16 -7.98 18.25
N ASN A 313 9.44 -6.92 17.89
CA ASN A 313 9.89 -5.92 16.91
C ASN A 313 11.21 -5.23 17.34
N ALA A 314 11.36 -4.88 18.61
CA ALA A 314 12.59 -4.29 19.16
C ALA A 314 13.82 -5.22 19.03
N ARG A 315 13.60 -6.54 18.96
CA ARG A 315 14.62 -7.57 18.74
C ARG A 315 14.74 -7.98 17.27
N GLY A 316 14.05 -7.25 16.39
CA GLY A 316 13.98 -7.51 14.96
C GLY A 316 13.14 -8.74 14.58
N VAL A 317 12.43 -9.37 15.52
CA VAL A 317 11.67 -10.61 15.29
C VAL A 317 10.31 -10.29 14.69
N SER A 318 10.09 -10.73 13.45
CA SER A 318 8.82 -10.59 12.76
C SER A 318 7.84 -11.67 13.19
N LEU A 319 6.69 -11.27 13.75
CA LEU A 319 5.63 -12.18 14.17
C LEU A 319 4.55 -12.32 13.10
N ILE A 320 4.20 -13.56 12.79
CA ILE A 320 3.08 -13.91 11.91
C ILE A 320 2.04 -14.59 12.78
N LEU A 321 0.83 -14.05 12.83
CA LEU A 321 -0.19 -14.45 13.81
C LEU A 321 -1.34 -15.21 13.15
N TRP A 322 -1.83 -16.27 13.81
CA TRP A 322 -2.90 -17.14 13.30
C TRP A 322 -3.88 -17.60 14.39
N GLU A 323 -5.09 -18.05 14.10
CA GLU A 323 -5.95 -17.73 12.95
C GLU A 323 -7.03 -16.81 13.49
N TYR A 324 -7.08 -15.55 13.04
CA TYR A 324 -8.14 -14.64 13.42
C TYR A 324 -9.42 -15.04 12.72
N VAL A 325 -10.49 -15.25 13.50
CA VAL A 325 -11.82 -15.53 12.97
C VAL A 325 -12.61 -14.22 12.92
N GLY A 326 -12.95 -13.78 11.71
CA GLY A 326 -13.68 -12.53 11.45
C GLY A 326 -12.88 -11.24 11.66
N GLY A 327 -13.51 -10.11 11.32
CA GLY A 327 -13.01 -8.73 11.46
C GLY A 327 -12.82 -8.23 12.89
N SER A 328 -12.16 -9.01 13.74
CA SER A 328 -12.08 -8.77 15.20
C SER A 328 -11.23 -7.56 15.59
N THR A 329 -11.59 -6.91 16.71
CA THR A 329 -10.80 -5.86 17.37
C THR A 329 -9.37 -6.33 17.69
N ALA A 330 -9.18 -7.62 18.01
CA ALA A 330 -7.86 -8.20 18.27
C ALA A 330 -6.94 -8.16 17.04
N MET A 331 -7.51 -8.37 15.84
CA MET A 331 -6.75 -8.27 14.59
C MET A 331 -6.34 -6.83 14.31
N ALA A 332 -7.24 -5.87 14.51
CA ALA A 332 -6.94 -4.44 14.36
C ALA A 332 -5.88 -3.96 15.37
N GLU A 333 -5.93 -4.42 16.62
CA GLU A 333 -4.88 -4.16 17.62
C GLU A 333 -3.53 -4.72 17.17
N SER A 334 -3.50 -5.96 16.68
CA SER A 334 -2.28 -6.61 16.21
C SER A 334 -1.70 -5.92 14.96
N TYR A 335 -2.57 -5.43 14.07
CA TYR A 335 -2.21 -4.61 12.93
C TYR A 335 -1.53 -3.31 13.39
N ARG A 336 -2.19 -2.54 14.28
CA ARG A 336 -1.67 -1.26 14.79
C ARG A 336 -0.40 -1.43 15.63
N SER A 337 -0.23 -2.58 16.28
CA SER A 337 0.97 -2.91 17.06
C SER A 337 2.18 -3.28 16.18
N GLY A 338 1.98 -3.43 14.87
CA GLY A 338 3.05 -3.69 13.91
C GLY A 338 3.43 -5.18 13.80
N ALA A 339 2.47 -6.09 13.94
CA ALA A 339 2.65 -7.49 13.53
C ALA A 339 3.16 -7.56 12.07
N ALA A 340 3.93 -8.59 11.72
CA ALA A 340 4.49 -8.71 10.37
C ALA A 340 3.53 -9.40 9.40
N GLY A 341 2.68 -10.30 9.90
CA GLY A 341 1.63 -10.92 9.12
C GLY A 341 0.44 -11.33 9.97
N LEU A 342 -0.75 -11.29 9.37
CA LEU A 342 -2.02 -11.61 10.01
C LEU A 342 -2.76 -12.61 9.15
N CYS A 343 -3.02 -13.79 9.70
CA CYS A 343 -3.73 -14.87 9.04
C CYS A 343 -5.18 -14.91 9.50
N THR A 344 -6.13 -14.76 8.57
CA THR A 344 -7.55 -14.68 8.87
C THR A 344 -8.40 -15.37 7.82
N SER A 345 -9.54 -15.92 8.24
CA SER A 345 -10.58 -16.43 7.36
C SER A 345 -11.43 -15.32 6.69
N ASP A 346 -11.22 -14.04 7.06
CA ASP A 346 -11.96 -12.89 6.56
C ASP A 346 -11.04 -11.82 5.96
N VAL A 347 -10.13 -12.25 5.08
CA VAL A 347 -9.09 -11.36 4.52
C VAL A 347 -9.67 -10.21 3.70
N GLN A 348 -10.80 -10.45 3.01
CA GLN A 348 -11.48 -9.48 2.16
C GLN A 348 -11.94 -8.21 2.92
N THR A 349 -12.33 -8.33 4.19
CA THR A 349 -12.78 -7.17 4.98
C THR A 349 -11.64 -6.17 5.18
N TYR A 350 -10.43 -6.67 5.47
CA TYR A 350 -9.26 -5.83 5.69
C TYR A 350 -8.63 -5.34 4.38
N THR A 351 -8.73 -6.11 3.30
CA THR A 351 -8.17 -5.67 2.02
C THR A 351 -9.07 -4.65 1.31
N ALA A 352 -10.40 -4.74 1.45
CA ALA A 352 -11.34 -3.82 0.82
C ALA A 352 -11.34 -2.41 1.44
N SER A 353 -11.08 -2.32 2.74
CA SER A 353 -11.10 -1.05 3.49
C SER A 353 -9.71 -0.53 3.87
N GLY A 354 -8.69 -1.39 3.78
CA GLY A 354 -7.33 -1.07 4.22
C GLY A 354 -6.52 -0.30 3.18
N VAL A 355 -5.98 0.84 3.59
CA VAL A 355 -4.91 1.52 2.85
C VAL A 355 -3.57 0.91 3.25
N LYS A 356 -2.86 0.36 2.27
CA LYS A 356 -1.56 -0.30 2.46
C LYS A 356 -0.45 0.71 2.67
N TYR A 357 -0.43 1.77 1.87
CA TYR A 357 0.48 2.91 1.99
C TYR A 357 -0.06 4.11 1.21
N ILE A 358 0.53 5.29 1.43
CA ILE A 358 0.27 6.48 0.62
C ILE A 358 1.55 6.94 -0.06
N ALA A 359 1.43 7.56 -1.24
CA ALA A 359 2.55 8.17 -1.93
C ALA A 359 2.12 9.45 -2.65
N ALA A 360 3.02 10.43 -2.72
CA ALA A 360 2.85 11.54 -3.65
C ALA A 360 3.19 11.07 -5.07
N ASN A 361 2.61 11.70 -6.09
CA ASN A 361 2.94 11.42 -7.50
C ASN A 361 4.38 11.76 -7.88
N ARG A 362 5.11 12.46 -7.00
CA ARG A 362 6.50 12.88 -7.19
C ARG A 362 7.25 12.79 -5.87
N THR A 363 8.51 12.35 -5.92
CA THR A 363 9.44 12.37 -4.77
C THR A 363 10.35 13.61 -4.79
N GLU A 364 10.45 14.26 -5.94
CA GLU A 364 11.18 15.52 -6.11
C GLU A 364 10.41 16.43 -7.05
N MET A 365 10.41 17.73 -6.77
CA MET A 365 9.85 18.74 -7.65
C MET A 365 10.68 20.01 -7.58
N THR A 366 10.81 20.66 -8.72
CA THR A 366 11.43 21.98 -8.83
C THR A 366 10.36 22.95 -9.29
N ILE A 367 10.22 24.07 -8.58
CA ILE A 367 9.24 25.11 -8.87
C ILE A 367 9.95 26.46 -8.97
N GLY A 368 9.51 27.30 -9.91
CA GLY A 368 10.03 28.65 -10.09
C GLY A 368 9.01 29.71 -9.67
N SER A 369 9.24 30.94 -10.14
CA SER A 369 8.26 32.01 -10.17
C SER A 369 7.11 31.62 -11.10
N GLY A 370 5.88 31.59 -10.59
CA GLY A 370 4.70 31.19 -11.36
C GLY A 370 3.65 30.50 -10.50
N GLN A 371 2.73 29.81 -11.16
CA GLN A 371 1.54 29.20 -10.56
C GLN A 371 1.84 28.14 -9.50
N PRO A 372 0.95 27.98 -8.50
CA PRO A 372 0.97 26.83 -7.62
C PRO A 372 0.99 25.51 -8.40
N VAL A 373 2.02 24.71 -8.18
CA VAL A 373 2.23 23.45 -8.91
C VAL A 373 1.46 22.33 -8.23
N PHE A 374 0.76 21.53 -9.03
CA PHE A 374 0.00 20.41 -8.50
C PHE A 374 0.90 19.33 -7.89
N ILE A 375 0.51 18.84 -6.71
CA ILE A 375 1.06 17.65 -6.07
C ILE A 375 -0.10 16.74 -5.67
N GLY A 376 -0.20 15.62 -6.39
CA GLY A 376 -1.22 14.60 -6.12
C GLY A 376 -0.71 13.63 -5.06
N VAL A 377 -1.58 13.23 -4.14
CA VAL A 377 -1.30 12.21 -3.13
C VAL A 377 -2.28 11.07 -3.33
N PHE A 378 -1.79 9.84 -3.32
CA PHE A 378 -2.56 8.64 -3.64
C PHE A 378 -2.50 7.65 -2.49
N ALA A 379 -3.65 7.07 -2.15
CA ALA A 379 -3.78 5.91 -1.28
C ALA A 379 -3.73 4.64 -2.13
N TYR A 380 -2.86 3.71 -1.75
CA TYR A 380 -2.74 2.42 -2.42
C TYR A 380 -3.38 1.33 -1.55
N GLY A 381 -4.40 0.68 -2.09
CA GLY A 381 -5.10 -0.44 -1.46
C GLY A 381 -4.27 -1.73 -1.48
N HIS A 382 -4.74 -2.75 -0.76
CA HIS A 382 -4.15 -4.09 -0.78
C HIS A 382 -4.37 -4.82 -2.11
N ASP A 383 -5.40 -4.45 -2.86
CA ASP A 383 -5.70 -4.95 -4.22
C ASP A 383 -4.84 -4.30 -5.32
N GLY A 384 -3.99 -3.34 -4.94
CA GLY A 384 -3.10 -2.60 -5.86
C GLY A 384 -3.76 -1.40 -6.55
N ARG A 385 -5.02 -1.10 -6.27
CA ARG A 385 -5.66 0.12 -6.78
C ARG A 385 -5.13 1.35 -6.07
N ALA A 386 -5.00 2.45 -6.82
CA ALA A 386 -4.63 3.75 -6.31
C ALA A 386 -5.84 4.68 -6.37
N THR A 387 -6.11 5.38 -5.28
CA THR A 387 -7.17 6.40 -5.17
C THR A 387 -6.54 7.72 -4.81
N GLU A 388 -6.83 8.78 -5.57
CA GLU A 388 -6.36 10.12 -5.23
C GLU A 388 -7.00 10.60 -3.92
N ILE A 389 -6.19 11.24 -3.09
CA ILE A 389 -6.58 11.77 -1.78
C ILE A 389 -6.66 13.29 -1.90
N THR A 390 -7.82 13.84 -1.59
CA THR A 390 -7.99 15.27 -1.40
C THR A 390 -7.18 15.74 -0.20
N LEU A 391 -6.36 16.76 -0.38
CA LEU A 391 -5.59 17.38 0.71
C LEU A 391 -6.49 18.28 1.55
N ASP A 392 -6.97 17.75 2.66
CA ASP A 392 -7.94 18.34 3.58
C ASP A 392 -7.55 18.10 5.06
N SER A 393 -8.53 18.04 5.97
CA SER A 393 -8.28 17.72 7.37
C SER A 393 -7.76 16.29 7.62
N ALA A 394 -8.10 15.33 6.75
CA ALA A 394 -7.67 13.94 6.84
C ALA A 394 -6.30 13.72 6.17
N CYS A 395 -5.95 14.53 5.15
CA CYS A 395 -4.64 14.49 4.49
C CYS A 395 -3.92 15.85 4.53
N SER A 396 -2.80 15.94 5.25
CA SER A 396 -2.07 17.22 5.41
C SER A 396 -0.57 17.12 5.15
N ALA A 397 0.00 18.22 4.66
CA ALA A 397 1.43 18.39 4.47
C ALA A 397 2.14 18.63 5.80
N VAL A 398 3.16 17.83 6.10
CA VAL A 398 4.01 17.94 7.28
C VAL A 398 5.44 18.22 6.83
N PHE A 399 5.91 19.45 7.03
CA PHE A 399 7.28 19.84 6.74
C PHE A 399 8.25 19.19 7.73
N LEU A 400 9.33 18.62 7.22
CA LEU A 400 10.46 18.16 8.03
C LEU A 400 11.35 19.35 8.42
N SER A 401 12.31 19.13 9.32
CA SER A 401 13.23 20.18 9.78
C SER A 401 13.91 20.92 8.63
N GLY A 402 13.96 22.25 8.75
CA GLY A 402 14.48 23.14 7.72
C GLY A 402 13.60 24.38 7.54
N ALA A 403 14.03 25.28 6.65
CA ALA A 403 13.24 26.44 6.29
C ALA A 403 12.10 26.06 5.33
N GLN A 404 10.93 26.67 5.53
CA GLN A 404 9.76 26.49 4.67
C GLN A 404 9.78 27.54 3.57
N HIS A 405 10.15 27.09 2.38
CA HIS A 405 10.32 27.84 1.14
C HIS A 405 9.08 27.80 0.25
N CYS A 406 8.08 26.98 0.61
CA CYS A 406 6.80 26.90 -0.06
C CYS A 406 5.67 26.68 0.96
N THR A 407 4.42 26.90 0.53
CA THR A 407 3.21 26.48 1.24
C THR A 407 2.50 25.39 0.43
N ILE A 408 1.77 24.51 1.10
CA ILE A 408 0.96 23.48 0.44
C ILE A 408 -0.47 23.54 0.95
N ALA A 409 -1.42 23.74 0.05
CA ALA A 409 -2.85 23.76 0.33
C ALA A 409 -3.61 23.19 -0.88
N ASN A 410 -4.68 22.42 -0.66
CA ASN A 410 -5.56 21.90 -1.71
C ASN A 410 -4.81 21.22 -2.88
N GLY A 411 -3.76 20.44 -2.61
CA GLY A 411 -2.97 19.79 -3.68
C GLY A 411 -2.06 20.71 -4.47
N ARG A 412 -1.82 21.93 -4.00
CA ARG A 412 -1.04 22.94 -4.69
C ARG A 412 0.15 23.39 -3.86
N VAL A 413 1.33 23.45 -4.49
CA VAL A 413 2.58 23.93 -3.90
C VAL A 413 2.86 25.35 -4.40
N THR A 414 2.81 26.32 -3.49
CA THR A 414 3.05 27.74 -3.80
C THR A 414 4.44 28.16 -3.31
N PRO A 415 5.28 28.77 -4.15
CA PRO A 415 6.60 29.25 -3.75
C PRO A 415 6.50 30.44 -2.78
N LYS A 416 7.37 30.48 -1.76
CA LYS A 416 7.45 31.55 -0.74
C LYS A 416 8.82 32.24 -0.70
N SER A 417 9.90 31.48 -0.80
CA SER A 417 11.27 32.00 -0.93
C SER A 417 12.17 30.99 -1.64
N VAL A 418 13.27 31.43 -2.24
CA VAL A 418 14.24 30.53 -2.88
C VAL A 418 14.87 29.61 -1.84
N GLY A 419 14.96 28.32 -2.14
CA GLY A 419 15.54 27.29 -1.27
C GLY A 419 14.84 25.95 -1.39
N THR A 420 15.15 25.03 -0.48
CA THR A 420 14.63 23.65 -0.51
C THR A 420 13.81 23.35 0.73
N SER A 421 12.58 22.88 0.52
CA SER A 421 11.73 22.33 1.57
C SER A 421 11.57 20.83 1.38
N VAL A 422 11.49 20.11 2.49
CA VAL A 422 11.17 18.68 2.48
C VAL A 422 9.86 18.47 3.22
N VAL A 423 8.92 17.82 2.56
CA VAL A 423 7.57 17.59 3.09
C VAL A 423 7.21 16.12 3.04
N ARG A 424 6.40 15.64 3.97
CA ARG A 424 5.72 14.35 3.89
C ARG A 424 4.22 14.57 4.06
N PHE A 425 3.41 13.74 3.44
CA PHE A 425 1.96 13.80 3.60
C PHE A 425 1.53 12.85 4.70
N ARG A 426 0.73 13.35 5.64
CA ARG A 426 0.09 12.58 6.70
C ARG A 426 -1.34 12.29 6.29
N TYR A 427 -1.75 11.04 6.29
CA TYR A 427 -3.13 10.64 6.02
C TYR A 427 -3.71 9.86 7.20
N VAL A 428 -4.89 10.26 7.67
CA VAL A 428 -5.64 9.56 8.72
C VAL A 428 -6.80 8.82 8.09
N THR A 429 -6.85 7.52 8.32
CA THR A 429 -7.91 6.64 7.85
C THR A 429 -8.44 5.76 8.98
N SER A 430 -9.47 4.98 8.70
CA SER A 430 -10.11 4.09 9.66
C SER A 430 -9.92 2.63 9.28
N MET A 431 -9.69 1.80 10.28
CA MET A 431 -9.66 0.34 10.19
C MET A 431 -11.10 -0.23 10.20
N PRO A 432 -11.31 -1.50 9.82
CA PRO A 432 -12.63 -2.15 9.87
C PRO A 432 -13.34 -2.07 11.22
N ASP A 433 -12.59 -2.02 12.32
CA ASP A 433 -13.13 -1.91 13.69
C ASP A 433 -13.45 -0.46 14.12
N GLY A 434 -13.27 0.51 13.23
CA GLY A 434 -13.45 1.93 13.49
C GLY A 434 -12.26 2.62 14.16
N SER A 435 -11.21 1.89 14.52
CA SER A 435 -9.99 2.50 15.07
C SER A 435 -9.23 3.29 14.00
N THR A 436 -8.55 4.36 14.40
CA THR A 436 -7.82 5.23 13.46
C THR A 436 -6.41 4.73 13.19
N LEU A 437 -5.97 4.92 11.96
CA LEU A 437 -4.63 4.60 11.46
C LEU A 437 -4.03 5.83 10.78
N THR A 438 -2.82 6.21 11.16
CA THR A 438 -2.07 7.28 10.48
C THR A 438 -1.03 6.66 9.54
N LEU A 439 -1.01 7.13 8.29
CA LEU A 439 -0.02 6.78 7.28
C LEU A 439 0.79 8.02 6.90
N TYR A 440 2.05 7.81 6.53
CA TYR A 440 2.90 8.86 5.98
C TYR A 440 3.42 8.47 4.60
N SER A 441 3.45 9.43 3.69
CA SER A 441 4.17 9.28 2.43
C SER A 441 5.68 9.27 2.68
N ARG A 442 6.43 8.78 1.69
CA ARG A 442 7.86 9.10 1.61
C ARG A 442 8.05 10.62 1.49
N PRO A 443 9.16 11.19 1.97
CA PRO A 443 9.44 12.61 1.83
C PRO A 443 9.50 13.04 0.36
N VAL A 444 9.00 14.24 0.08
CA VAL A 444 9.06 14.94 -1.19
C VAL A 444 9.98 16.13 -1.04
N THR A 445 11.00 16.22 -1.89
CA THR A 445 11.91 17.36 -1.93
C THR A 445 11.38 18.42 -2.91
N ILE A 446 11.14 19.63 -2.41
CA ILE A 446 10.60 20.75 -3.17
C ILE A 446 11.67 21.83 -3.26
N THR A 447 12.19 22.09 -4.46
CA THR A 447 13.20 23.13 -4.70
C THR A 447 12.56 24.34 -5.36
N VAL A 448 12.59 25.49 -4.68
CA VAL A 448 12.12 26.78 -5.19
C VAL A 448 13.30 27.52 -5.81
N GLN A 449 13.30 27.73 -7.12
CA GLN A 449 14.40 28.36 -7.86
C GLN A 449 14.29 29.88 -7.93
N SER A 450 13.07 30.42 -8.01
CA SER A 450 12.80 31.85 -8.02
C SER A 450 11.47 32.14 -7.34
N VAL A 451 11.34 33.34 -6.78
CA VAL A 451 10.07 33.86 -6.26
C VAL A 451 9.88 35.24 -6.87
N THR A 452 8.83 35.39 -7.66
CA THR A 452 8.42 36.67 -8.20
C THR A 452 6.93 36.79 -7.91
N GLN A 453 6.59 37.67 -6.96
CA GLN A 453 5.21 38.10 -6.76
C GLN A 453 4.90 39.07 -7.89
N TYR A 454 4.07 38.65 -8.85
CA TYR A 454 3.66 39.53 -9.93
C TYR A 454 2.31 40.16 -9.57
N GLY A 455 2.20 41.47 -9.82
CA GLY A 455 0.90 42.12 -10.00
C GLY A 455 0.23 42.68 -8.76
N VAL A 456 -0.68 43.63 -9.00
CA VAL A 456 -1.57 44.24 -7.99
C VAL A 456 -2.71 43.29 -7.64
N ILE A 457 -3.13 42.43 -8.56
CA ILE A 457 -4.20 41.44 -8.37
C ILE A 457 -3.64 40.30 -7.51
N GLN A 458 -4.26 40.07 -6.35
CA GLN A 458 -3.81 39.07 -5.38
C GLN A 458 -5.00 38.22 -4.92
N LEU A 459 -4.79 36.91 -4.88
CA LEU A 459 -5.75 35.94 -4.37
C LEU A 459 -5.64 35.80 -2.85
N LYS A 460 -6.76 35.51 -2.19
CA LYS A 460 -6.77 35.10 -0.79
C LYS A 460 -6.07 33.75 -0.65
N SER A 461 -5.44 33.51 0.51
CA SER A 461 -4.78 32.23 0.81
C SER A 461 -5.72 31.02 0.79
N SER A 462 -7.03 31.24 0.86
CA SER A 462 -8.07 30.21 0.79
C SER A 462 -8.66 30.02 -0.61
N SER A 463 -8.23 30.79 -1.61
CA SER A 463 -8.76 30.68 -2.96
C SER A 463 -8.24 29.43 -3.65
N GLU A 464 -9.11 28.78 -4.43
CA GLU A 464 -8.76 27.68 -5.33
C GLU A 464 -8.33 28.15 -6.72
N TYR A 465 -8.39 29.47 -6.98
CA TYR A 465 -8.00 30.06 -8.25
C TYR A 465 -6.48 30.20 -8.34
N LEU A 466 -5.99 30.46 -9.56
CA LEU A 466 -4.57 30.56 -9.85
C LEU A 466 -4.31 31.83 -10.68
N LEU A 467 -3.19 32.51 -10.48
CA LEU A 467 -2.74 33.68 -11.28
C LEU A 467 -1.44 33.35 -12.00
N ASP A 468 -1.48 33.29 -13.33
CA ASP A 468 -0.38 32.89 -14.21
C ASP A 468 0.21 34.18 -14.78
N PRO A 469 1.26 34.72 -14.18
CA PRO A 469 1.72 36.04 -14.57
C PRO A 469 2.60 35.98 -15.82
N SER A 470 3.09 34.80 -16.20
CA SER A 470 3.80 34.59 -17.46
C SER A 470 2.86 34.65 -18.66
N GLU A 471 1.66 34.08 -18.53
CA GLU A 471 0.68 33.97 -19.61
C GLU A 471 -0.50 34.95 -19.45
N GLU A 472 -0.47 35.76 -18.38
CA GLU A 472 -1.56 36.66 -17.97
C GLU A 472 -2.92 35.96 -17.82
N TYR A 473 -2.96 34.73 -17.27
CA TYR A 473 -4.22 33.99 -17.02
C TYR A 473 -4.64 33.94 -15.55
N ASN A 474 -5.92 34.17 -15.26
CA ASN A 474 -6.53 33.81 -13.98
C ASN A 474 -7.34 32.53 -14.18
N ILE A 475 -6.86 31.41 -13.62
CA ILE A 475 -7.50 30.10 -13.77
C ILE A 475 -8.50 29.94 -12.63
N VAL A 476 -9.76 29.72 -13.00
CA VAL A 476 -10.93 29.67 -12.14
C VAL A 476 -11.44 28.25 -12.10
N VAL A 477 -11.54 27.70 -10.90
CA VAL A 477 -12.07 26.36 -10.65
C VAL A 477 -13.48 26.49 -10.09
N GLY A 478 -14.44 25.78 -10.68
CA GLY A 478 -15.84 25.75 -10.24
C GLY A 478 -16.83 25.91 -11.39
N GLU A 479 -18.05 25.43 -11.20
CA GLU A 479 -19.14 25.57 -12.15
C GLU A 479 -20.08 26.71 -11.72
N LYS A 480 -20.70 27.42 -12.68
CA LYS A 480 -21.70 28.47 -12.40
C LYS A 480 -21.16 29.55 -11.44
N VAL A 481 -19.90 29.93 -11.64
CA VAL A 481 -19.23 30.93 -10.80
C VAL A 481 -19.82 32.31 -11.08
N THR A 482 -20.58 32.85 -10.12
CA THR A 482 -21.13 34.20 -10.23
C THR A 482 -20.02 35.25 -10.08
N LEU A 483 -20.24 36.47 -10.61
CA LEU A 483 -19.28 37.58 -10.47
C LEU A 483 -18.91 37.86 -9.00
N SER A 484 -19.89 37.81 -8.08
CA SER A 484 -19.64 38.03 -6.66
C SER A 484 -18.84 36.91 -6.01
N ALA A 485 -19.13 35.65 -6.35
CA ALA A 485 -18.35 34.50 -5.88
C ALA A 485 -16.91 34.57 -6.41
N TYR A 486 -16.75 34.89 -7.68
CA TYR A 486 -15.44 35.11 -8.31
C TYR A 486 -14.63 36.20 -7.59
N LEU A 487 -15.18 37.41 -7.46
CA LEU A 487 -14.49 38.53 -6.82
C LEU A 487 -14.17 38.28 -5.34
N SER A 488 -14.97 37.46 -4.66
CA SER A 488 -14.73 37.10 -3.26
C SER A 488 -13.41 36.35 -3.01
N ASN A 489 -12.79 35.80 -4.06
CA ASN A 489 -11.52 35.09 -4.01
C ASN A 489 -10.29 36.00 -3.94
N PHE A 490 -10.45 37.30 -4.24
CA PHE A 490 -9.34 38.26 -4.27
C PHE A 490 -9.23 39.03 -2.96
N THR A 491 -8.01 39.46 -2.62
CA THR A 491 -7.80 40.38 -1.50
C THR A 491 -8.15 41.82 -1.87
N ASN A 492 -8.12 42.14 -3.16
CA ASN A 492 -8.47 43.45 -3.70
C ASN A 492 -9.99 43.66 -3.69
N SER A 493 -10.44 44.84 -3.29
CA SER A 493 -11.86 45.22 -3.32
C SER A 493 -12.32 45.85 -4.64
N ASP A 494 -11.38 46.40 -5.42
CA ASP A 494 -11.69 47.35 -6.50
C ASP A 494 -11.41 46.76 -7.90
N LEU A 495 -11.50 45.43 -8.04
CA LEU A 495 -11.27 44.76 -9.31
C LEU A 495 -12.47 44.95 -10.25
N ILE A 496 -12.16 45.16 -11.53
CA ILE A 496 -13.16 45.30 -12.59
C ILE A 496 -13.06 44.09 -13.51
N VAL A 497 -14.17 43.37 -13.68
CA VAL A 497 -14.26 42.30 -14.67
C VAL A 497 -14.85 42.84 -15.96
N LEU A 498 -14.15 42.63 -17.08
CA LEU A 498 -14.62 42.95 -18.42
C LEU A 498 -14.92 41.66 -19.20
N ASP A 499 -15.93 41.67 -20.05
CA ASP A 499 -16.22 40.60 -21.00
C ASP A 499 -15.17 40.54 -22.14
N SER A 500 -15.34 39.58 -23.06
CA SER A 500 -14.46 39.40 -24.22
C SER A 500 -14.46 40.58 -25.20
N GLU A 501 -15.45 41.48 -25.10
CA GLU A 501 -15.52 42.73 -25.89
C GLU A 501 -14.90 43.93 -25.14
N GLY A 502 -14.44 43.74 -23.90
CA GLY A 502 -13.86 44.79 -23.07
C GLY A 502 -14.89 45.67 -22.36
N LYS A 503 -16.15 45.26 -22.25
CA LYS A 503 -17.20 45.98 -21.50
C LYS A 503 -17.35 45.42 -20.09
N PRO A 504 -17.83 46.21 -19.11
CA PRO A 504 -18.11 45.70 -17.77
C PRO A 504 -18.99 44.46 -17.83
N PHE A 505 -18.54 43.39 -17.17
CA PHE A 505 -19.22 42.11 -17.21
C PHE A 505 -20.62 42.18 -16.58
N THR A 506 -21.62 41.71 -17.32
CA THR A 506 -23.04 41.71 -16.90
C THR A 506 -23.71 40.33 -17.01
N GLY A 507 -22.95 39.29 -17.36
CA GLY A 507 -23.45 37.93 -17.48
C GLY A 507 -23.78 37.29 -16.13
N SER A 508 -24.46 36.14 -16.17
CA SER A 508 -24.83 35.39 -14.96
C SER A 508 -23.64 34.65 -14.33
N TYR A 509 -22.76 34.10 -15.16
CA TYR A 509 -21.60 33.31 -14.73
C TYR A 509 -20.36 33.77 -15.48
N ILE A 510 -19.25 33.88 -14.77
CA ILE A 510 -17.94 34.18 -15.35
C ILE A 510 -17.60 33.14 -16.41
N THR A 511 -17.08 33.59 -17.53
CA THR A 511 -16.76 32.73 -18.68
C THR A 511 -15.30 32.83 -19.06
N THR A 512 -14.78 31.78 -19.69
CA THR A 512 -13.46 31.80 -20.31
C THR A 512 -13.38 32.90 -21.38
N GLY A 513 -12.34 33.72 -21.30
CA GLY A 513 -12.10 34.85 -22.20
C GLY A 513 -12.50 36.22 -21.65
N CYS A 514 -13.20 36.28 -20.51
CA CYS A 514 -13.33 37.52 -19.73
C CYS A 514 -11.97 37.99 -19.21
N THR A 515 -11.87 39.19 -18.65
CA THR A 515 -10.64 39.71 -18.02
C THR A 515 -10.94 40.28 -16.66
N VAL A 516 -10.03 40.11 -15.71
CA VAL A 516 -10.02 40.82 -14.43
C VAL A 516 -8.91 41.86 -14.43
N ASN A 517 -9.27 43.08 -14.10
CA ASN A 517 -8.40 44.24 -14.20
C ASN A 517 -8.30 44.97 -12.85
N ALA A 518 -7.10 45.38 -12.49
CA ALA A 518 -6.85 46.29 -11.39
C ALA A 518 -6.35 47.64 -11.93
N TYR A 519 -6.88 48.72 -11.38
CA TYR A 519 -6.48 50.09 -11.72
C TYR A 519 -5.86 50.77 -10.50
N VAL A 520 -4.78 51.52 -10.73
CA VAL A 520 -4.15 52.40 -9.73
C VAL A 520 -4.15 53.81 -10.32
N ASP A 521 -4.76 54.76 -9.61
CA ASP A 521 -4.92 56.15 -10.06
C ASP A 521 -5.53 56.29 -11.47
N GLY A 522 -6.45 55.38 -11.83
CA GLY A 522 -7.14 55.38 -13.12
C GLY A 522 -6.33 54.77 -14.28
N VAL A 523 -5.13 54.27 -14.04
CA VAL A 523 -4.28 53.57 -15.02
C VAL A 523 -4.37 52.06 -14.76
N LEU A 524 -4.48 51.26 -15.83
CA LEU A 524 -4.46 49.80 -15.73
C LEU A 524 -3.11 49.37 -15.15
N ALA A 525 -3.15 48.83 -13.94
CA ALA A 525 -1.96 48.44 -13.18
C ALA A 525 -1.67 46.94 -13.32
N ASP A 526 -2.70 46.13 -13.54
CA ASP A 526 -2.57 44.68 -13.67
C ASP A 526 -3.81 44.08 -14.35
N ARG A 527 -3.62 42.98 -15.09
CA ARG A 527 -4.67 42.33 -15.87
C ARG A 527 -4.42 40.84 -16.00
N TYR A 528 -5.48 40.06 -15.89
CA TYR A 528 -5.50 38.64 -16.26
C TYR A 528 -6.71 38.30 -17.11
N VAL A 529 -6.53 37.46 -18.13
CA VAL A 529 -7.59 36.79 -18.87
C VAL A 529 -8.12 35.63 -18.03
N ILE A 530 -9.42 35.56 -17.83
CA ILE A 530 -10.07 34.55 -17.03
C ILE A 530 -10.20 33.25 -17.84
N VAL A 531 -9.81 32.14 -17.22
CA VAL A 531 -9.88 30.78 -17.75
C VAL A 531 -10.71 29.95 -16.78
N VAL A 532 -11.96 29.65 -17.12
CA VAL A 532 -12.80 28.79 -16.30
C VAL A 532 -12.53 27.34 -16.71
N VAL A 533 -12.00 26.53 -15.80
CA VAL A 533 -11.61 25.14 -16.08
C VAL A 533 -12.84 24.36 -16.54
N GLY A 534 -12.76 23.74 -17.71
CA GLY A 534 -13.84 22.99 -18.35
C GLY A 534 -14.72 23.82 -19.30
N ASP A 535 -14.78 25.14 -19.17
CA ASP A 535 -15.52 26.05 -20.07
C ASP A 535 -14.66 26.36 -21.30
N VAL A 536 -14.60 25.41 -22.23
CA VAL A 536 -13.77 25.53 -23.44
C VAL A 536 -14.49 26.27 -24.57
N ASN A 537 -15.80 26.47 -24.45
CA ASN A 537 -16.59 27.20 -25.43
C ASN A 537 -16.87 28.67 -25.03
N GLY A 538 -16.62 29.05 -23.77
CA GLY A 538 -16.79 30.41 -23.26
C GLY A 538 -18.21 30.79 -22.88
N ASP A 539 -19.10 29.83 -22.64
CA ASP A 539 -20.51 30.09 -22.26
C ASP A 539 -20.74 30.10 -20.73
N GLY A 540 -19.72 29.74 -19.94
CA GLY A 540 -19.75 29.74 -18.48
C GLY A 540 -20.49 28.55 -17.86
N LEU A 541 -20.88 27.55 -18.65
CA LEU A 541 -21.55 26.33 -18.22
C LEU A 541 -20.78 25.11 -18.70
N LEU A 542 -20.50 24.17 -17.80
CA LEU A 542 -19.85 22.92 -18.20
C LEU A 542 -20.91 21.97 -18.78
N THR A 543 -20.94 21.83 -20.10
CA THR A 543 -21.97 21.04 -20.79
C THR A 543 -21.38 20.00 -21.74
N SER A 544 -22.25 19.19 -22.35
CA SER A 544 -21.86 18.27 -23.42
C SER A 544 -21.21 18.97 -24.62
N SER A 545 -21.44 20.27 -24.79
CA SER A 545 -20.81 21.07 -25.85
C SER A 545 -19.31 21.21 -25.61
N ASP A 546 -18.90 21.53 -24.37
CA ASP A 546 -17.50 21.62 -23.94
C ASP A 546 -16.78 20.29 -24.09
N TYR A 547 -17.42 19.23 -23.62
CA TYR A 547 -16.92 17.88 -23.75
C TYR A 547 -16.65 17.50 -25.22
N LEU A 548 -17.56 17.86 -26.14
CA LEU A 548 -17.39 17.56 -27.56
C LEU A 548 -16.29 18.41 -28.21
N LEU A 549 -16.19 19.69 -27.81
CA LEU A 549 -15.14 20.61 -28.27
C LEU A 549 -13.74 20.17 -27.81
N LEU A 550 -13.61 19.78 -26.54
CA LEU A 550 -12.37 19.24 -25.99
C LEU A 550 -11.96 17.95 -26.70
N LYS A 551 -12.92 17.04 -26.94
CA LYS A 551 -12.69 15.82 -27.74
C LYS A 551 -12.16 16.16 -29.14
N ARG A 552 -12.79 17.14 -29.80
CA ARG A 552 -12.41 17.54 -31.17
C ARG A 552 -10.98 18.08 -31.18
N HIS A 553 -10.58 18.86 -30.19
CA HIS A 553 -9.20 19.33 -30.06
C HIS A 553 -8.23 18.16 -29.88
N ILE A 554 -8.51 17.20 -29.00
CA ILE A 554 -7.63 16.04 -28.79
C ILE A 554 -7.47 15.17 -30.05
N VAL A 555 -8.51 15.07 -30.88
CA VAL A 555 -8.49 14.22 -32.08
C VAL A 555 -7.90 14.93 -33.30
N VAL A 556 -8.06 16.25 -33.42
CA VAL A 556 -7.75 17.01 -34.65
C VAL A 556 -6.72 18.12 -34.42
N GLU A 557 -6.27 18.35 -33.18
CA GLU A 557 -5.23 19.31 -32.75
C GLU A 557 -5.42 20.79 -33.15
N GLU A 558 -6.61 21.21 -33.60
CA GLU A 558 -6.81 22.59 -34.12
C GLU A 558 -8.03 23.35 -33.54
N ALA A 559 -8.84 22.73 -32.68
CA ALA A 559 -10.14 23.31 -32.32
C ALA A 559 -10.14 24.37 -31.20
N LEU A 560 -9.07 24.46 -30.40
CA LEU A 560 -8.98 25.33 -29.22
C LEU A 560 -7.63 26.07 -29.26
N SER A 561 -7.63 27.33 -28.81
CA SER A 561 -6.42 28.15 -28.70
C SER A 561 -6.52 29.12 -27.52
N GLY A 562 -5.37 29.63 -27.06
CA GLY A 562 -5.28 30.60 -25.98
C GLY A 562 -5.99 30.16 -24.69
N ALA A 563 -6.80 31.06 -24.12
CA ALA A 563 -7.57 30.82 -22.90
C ALA A 563 -8.49 29.59 -22.97
N TYR A 564 -9.09 29.33 -24.14
CA TYR A 564 -9.99 28.19 -24.36
C TYR A 564 -9.26 26.85 -24.42
N LEU A 565 -8.03 26.85 -24.96
CA LEU A 565 -7.16 25.68 -24.87
C LEU A 565 -6.74 25.44 -23.42
N LYS A 566 -6.40 26.52 -22.70
CA LYS A 566 -6.02 26.45 -21.29
C LYS A 566 -7.16 25.97 -20.40
N ALA A 567 -8.41 26.32 -20.71
CA ALA A 567 -9.60 25.81 -20.03
C ALA A 567 -9.77 24.29 -20.19
N GLY A 568 -9.20 23.70 -21.25
CA GLY A 568 -9.22 22.26 -21.50
C GLY A 568 -8.19 21.44 -20.73
N ASP A 569 -7.25 22.08 -20.03
CA ASP A 569 -6.22 21.45 -19.18
C ASP A 569 -6.82 21.27 -17.76
N ILE A 570 -7.70 20.27 -17.61
CA ILE A 570 -8.53 20.09 -16.41
C ILE A 570 -7.69 19.72 -15.19
N ASN A 571 -6.65 18.91 -15.38
CA ASN A 571 -5.74 18.54 -14.29
C ASN A 571 -4.62 19.57 -14.03
N LEU A 572 -4.50 20.59 -14.89
CA LEU A 572 -3.51 21.66 -14.82
C LEU A 572 -2.06 21.13 -14.85
N ASP A 573 -1.82 20.09 -15.64
CA ASP A 573 -0.49 19.51 -15.89
C ASP A 573 0.27 20.22 -17.03
N GLY A 574 -0.39 21.15 -17.71
CA GLY A 574 0.17 21.93 -18.82
C GLY A 574 -0.10 21.32 -20.19
N LYS A 575 -0.85 20.21 -20.29
CA LYS A 575 -1.21 19.55 -21.54
C LYS A 575 -2.69 19.21 -21.56
N VAL A 576 -3.31 19.30 -22.74
CA VAL A 576 -4.68 18.83 -22.95
C VAL A 576 -4.63 17.42 -23.51
N THR A 577 -5.05 16.44 -22.72
CA THR A 577 -4.92 15.01 -23.02
C THR A 577 -6.24 14.25 -22.85
N ALA A 578 -6.20 12.94 -23.15
CA ALA A 578 -7.33 12.05 -22.88
C ALA A 578 -7.70 11.97 -21.38
N SER A 579 -6.76 12.29 -20.48
CA SER A 579 -7.03 12.37 -19.04
C SER A 579 -7.98 13.52 -18.72
N ASP A 580 -7.73 14.70 -19.29
CA ASP A 580 -8.56 15.90 -19.12
C ASP A 580 -9.96 15.70 -19.65
N TYR A 581 -10.06 15.00 -20.79
CA TYR A 581 -11.33 14.59 -21.36
C TYR A 581 -12.16 13.70 -20.42
N LEU A 582 -11.51 12.76 -19.72
CA LEU A 582 -12.19 11.88 -18.76
C LEU A 582 -12.59 12.65 -17.49
N LEU A 583 -11.77 13.58 -17.02
CA LEU A 583 -12.08 14.44 -15.87
C LEU A 583 -13.29 15.35 -16.15
N LEU A 584 -13.32 16.00 -17.32
CA LEU A 584 -14.47 16.81 -17.74
C LEU A 584 -15.73 15.94 -17.86
N LYS A 585 -15.60 14.69 -18.32
CA LYS A 585 -16.71 13.73 -18.36
C LYS A 585 -17.28 13.45 -16.98
N GLN A 586 -16.41 13.22 -15.99
CA GLN A 586 -16.81 12.93 -14.62
C GLN A 586 -17.56 14.12 -14.02
N GLN A 587 -17.03 15.34 -14.23
CA GLN A 587 -17.67 16.58 -13.78
C GLN A 587 -19.07 16.77 -14.36
N ILE A 588 -19.26 16.54 -15.67
CA ILE A 588 -20.56 16.71 -16.32
C ILE A 588 -21.57 15.63 -15.89
N LEU A 589 -21.11 14.42 -15.54
CA LEU A 589 -21.97 13.29 -15.20
C LEU A 589 -22.19 13.12 -13.68
N ASP A 590 -21.60 13.97 -12.85
CA ASP A 590 -21.68 13.91 -11.38
C ASP A 590 -21.26 12.53 -10.83
N LEU A 591 -20.22 11.94 -11.44
CA LEU A 591 -19.73 10.56 -11.21
C LEU A 591 -18.58 10.46 -10.21
#